data_AF-A0A922WSS1-F1
#
_entry.id   AF-A0A922WSS1-F1
#
_cell.length_a   1.000
_cell.length_b   1.000
_cell.length_c   1.000
_cell.angle_alpha   90.00
_cell.angle_beta   90.00
_cell.angle_gamma   90.00
#
_symmetry.space_group_name_H-M   'P 1'
#
loop_
_entity.id
_entity.type
_entity.pdbx_description
1 polymer ?
#
loop_
_entity_poly.entity_id
_entity_poly.type
_entity_poly.pdbx_seq_one_letter_code
_entity_poly.pdbx_strand_id
1 'polypeptide(L)'
;TELLKLLSELIEAHEIPTQSCILAHVTTTMQAMQQGAPVDLVFQSIAGTEAANRSFGVSLDLLDEAYQMALELRRGTLGENVMYFETGQGSCLSAGAHHGLDQQTLEARAYAVARKYRPLLVNTVVGFIGPEYLFNGKQILRASLEDHFCGKLLGLPMGCDVCYTNHADVDQDDMDALLSMLGMAGVSYIMGIPGADDIMLNYQSTSFHDSHYLRQTLGLRPAPEFERWLIETGILDDVGRLAPITLQHRLAQHLSLT
;
A
#
# COMPACT_ATOMS: atom_id res chain seq x y z
N THR A 1 7.10 -5.07 -18.33
CA THR A 1 7.70 -6.36 -17.95
C THR A 1 9.10 -6.20 -17.37
N GLU A 2 9.93 -5.28 -17.88
CA GLU A 2 11.30 -5.04 -17.38
C GLU A 2 11.36 -4.72 -15.87
N LEU A 3 10.54 -3.79 -15.38
CA LEU A 3 10.49 -3.44 -13.95
C LEU A 3 10.18 -4.64 -13.05
N LEU A 4 9.26 -5.53 -13.46
CA LEU A 4 8.92 -6.76 -12.72
C LEU A 4 10.13 -7.71 -12.65
N LYS A 5 10.87 -7.85 -13.75
CA LYS A 5 12.08 -8.69 -13.79
C LYS A 5 13.16 -8.14 -12.87
N LEU A 6 13.42 -6.83 -12.93
CA LEU A 6 14.39 -6.17 -12.06
C LEU A 6 14.07 -6.35 -10.57
N LEU A 7 12.79 -6.22 -10.19
CA LEU A 7 12.36 -6.46 -8.81
C LEU A 7 12.49 -7.94 -8.41
N SER A 8 12.11 -8.87 -9.29
CA SER A 8 12.27 -10.32 -9.03
C SER A 8 13.74 -10.69 -8.86
N GLU A 9 14.62 -10.19 -9.73
CA GLU A 9 16.07 -10.42 -9.65
C GLU A 9 16.66 -9.87 -8.35
N LEU A 10 16.23 -8.68 -7.92
CA LEU A 10 16.67 -8.10 -6.64
C LEU A 10 16.22 -8.95 -5.45
N ILE A 11 14.96 -9.38 -5.44
CA ILE A 11 14.37 -10.22 -4.39
C ILE A 11 15.11 -11.56 -4.32
N GLU A 12 15.32 -12.21 -5.47
CA GLU A 12 15.98 -13.52 -5.55
C GLU A 12 17.47 -13.43 -5.18
N ALA A 13 18.19 -12.42 -5.67
CA ALA A 13 19.63 -12.26 -5.41
C ALA A 13 19.95 -12.02 -3.93
N HIS A 14 19.02 -11.45 -3.19
CA HIS A 14 19.18 -11.16 -1.75
C HIS A 14 18.28 -12.01 -0.85
N GLU A 15 17.59 -13.00 -1.42
CA GLU A 15 16.66 -13.90 -0.71
C GLU A 15 15.66 -13.12 0.19
N ILE A 16 15.14 -12.00 -0.32
CA ILE A 16 14.29 -11.09 0.44
C ILE A 16 12.90 -11.74 0.62
N PRO A 17 12.40 -11.98 1.84
CA PRO A 17 11.10 -12.59 2.05
C PRO A 17 9.98 -11.54 1.89
N THR A 18 9.70 -11.17 0.64
CA THR A 18 8.71 -10.15 0.28
C THR A 18 8.05 -10.47 -1.06
N GLN A 19 7.11 -9.63 -1.48
CA GLN A 19 6.47 -9.65 -2.79
C GLN A 19 6.75 -8.36 -3.53
N SER A 20 6.83 -8.42 -4.86
CA SER A 20 6.91 -7.25 -5.73
C SER A 20 5.54 -6.87 -6.31
N CYS A 21 5.36 -5.58 -6.59
CA CYS A 21 4.18 -5.08 -7.29
C CYS A 21 4.55 -3.86 -8.13
N ILE A 22 4.01 -3.78 -9.34
CA ILE A 22 4.02 -2.56 -10.16
C ILE A 22 2.58 -2.06 -10.23
N LEU A 23 2.33 -0.85 -9.70
CA LEU A 23 1.00 -0.25 -9.57
C LEU A 23 0.54 0.35 -10.91
N ALA A 24 0.40 -0.51 -11.92
CA ALA A 24 -0.22 -0.17 -13.19
C ALA A 24 -1.69 -0.61 -13.21
N HIS A 25 -2.45 -0.15 -14.21
CA HIS A 25 -3.80 -0.67 -14.44
C HIS A 25 -3.78 -2.21 -14.60
N VAL A 26 -4.77 -2.89 -14.04
CA VAL A 26 -4.85 -4.37 -13.97
C VAL A 26 -4.63 -5.06 -15.32
N THR A 27 -5.15 -4.48 -16.40
CA THR A 27 -4.99 -5.02 -17.77
C THR A 27 -3.54 -5.03 -18.23
N THR A 28 -2.75 -4.04 -17.83
CA THR A 28 -1.31 -3.98 -18.15
C THR A 28 -0.56 -5.09 -17.42
N THR A 29 -0.93 -5.34 -16.17
CA THR A 29 -0.39 -6.46 -15.39
C THR A 29 -0.79 -7.80 -16.00
N MET A 30 -2.04 -7.97 -16.44
CA MET A 30 -2.48 -9.18 -17.16
C MET A 30 -1.70 -9.43 -18.44
N GLN A 31 -1.43 -8.38 -19.24
CA GLN A 31 -0.57 -8.50 -20.43
C GLN A 31 0.86 -8.91 -20.05
N ALA A 32 1.40 -8.41 -18.94
CA ALA A 32 2.70 -8.82 -18.44
C ALA A 32 2.71 -10.31 -18.02
N MET A 33 1.65 -10.79 -17.36
CA MET A 33 1.49 -12.20 -17.00
C MET A 33 1.44 -13.10 -18.25
N GLN A 34 0.71 -12.70 -19.29
CA GLN A 34 0.66 -13.43 -20.57
C GLN A 34 2.03 -13.52 -21.25
N GLN A 35 2.91 -12.57 -21.00
CA GLN A 35 4.30 -12.57 -21.48
C GLN A 35 5.26 -13.33 -20.55
N GLY A 36 4.75 -13.98 -19.50
CA GLY A 36 5.54 -14.74 -18.53
C GLY A 36 6.35 -13.88 -17.55
N ALA A 37 5.94 -12.63 -17.31
CA ALA A 37 6.61 -11.79 -16.31
C ALA A 37 6.34 -12.30 -14.88
N PRO A 38 7.31 -12.16 -13.96
CA PRO A 38 7.15 -12.59 -12.56
C PRO A 38 6.28 -11.59 -11.79
N VAL A 39 4.96 -11.81 -11.79
CA VAL A 39 4.00 -10.98 -11.04
C VAL A 39 3.68 -11.66 -9.72
N ASP A 40 4.08 -11.05 -8.59
CA ASP A 40 3.72 -11.55 -7.26
C ASP A 40 2.34 -11.02 -6.81
N LEU A 41 2.09 -9.72 -7.00
CA LEU A 41 0.81 -9.08 -6.67
C LEU A 41 0.21 -8.35 -7.88
N VAL A 42 -1.11 -8.40 -7.98
CA VAL A 42 -1.89 -7.63 -8.96
C VAL A 42 -2.55 -6.44 -8.26
N PHE A 43 -2.11 -5.24 -8.63
CA PHE A 43 -2.68 -3.99 -8.16
C PHE A 43 -3.92 -3.58 -8.97
N GLN A 44 -4.90 -2.97 -8.30
CA GLN A 44 -5.92 -2.15 -8.95
C GLN A 44 -6.57 -1.16 -7.97
N SER A 45 -6.76 0.10 -8.37
CA SER A 45 -7.65 1.01 -7.66
C SER A 45 -9.12 0.62 -7.88
N ILE A 46 -9.92 0.58 -6.81
CA ILE A 46 -11.34 0.19 -6.86
C ILE A 46 -12.22 1.21 -6.12
N ALA A 47 -13.51 1.18 -6.42
CA ALA A 47 -14.51 2.09 -5.86
C ALA A 47 -15.82 1.38 -5.48
N GLY A 48 -16.64 2.08 -4.68
CA GLY A 48 -17.89 1.55 -4.11
C GLY A 48 -19.09 1.46 -5.07
N THR A 49 -18.97 1.98 -6.30
CA THR A 49 -20.03 1.91 -7.32
C THR A 49 -19.50 1.37 -8.64
N GLU A 50 -20.38 0.70 -9.37
CA GLU A 50 -20.05 0.15 -10.70
C GLU A 50 -19.69 1.28 -11.69
N ALA A 51 -20.39 2.42 -11.62
CA ALA A 51 -20.09 3.57 -12.46
C ALA A 51 -18.70 4.16 -12.15
N ALA A 52 -18.29 4.26 -10.88
CA ALA A 52 -16.95 4.69 -10.52
C ALA A 52 -15.87 3.68 -11.00
N ASN A 53 -16.06 2.38 -10.78
CA ASN A 53 -15.13 1.36 -11.29
C ASN A 53 -15.01 1.42 -12.82
N ARG A 54 -16.11 1.61 -13.55
CA ARG A 54 -16.08 1.80 -15.00
C ARG A 54 -15.28 3.04 -15.42
N SER A 55 -15.34 4.13 -14.65
CA SER A 55 -14.53 5.33 -14.93
C SER A 55 -13.02 5.07 -14.80
N PHE A 56 -12.63 4.05 -14.01
CA PHE A 56 -11.25 3.57 -13.91
C PHE A 56 -10.89 2.55 -15.00
N GLY A 57 -11.84 2.14 -15.86
CA GLY A 57 -11.64 1.06 -16.82
C GLY A 57 -11.80 -0.34 -16.23
N VAL A 58 -12.46 -0.47 -15.07
CA VAL A 58 -12.56 -1.71 -14.30
C VAL A 58 -13.99 -2.25 -14.25
N SER A 59 -14.12 -3.58 -14.34
CA SER A 59 -15.34 -4.33 -14.04
C SER A 59 -15.03 -5.47 -13.07
N LEU A 60 -16.06 -6.03 -12.42
CA LEU A 60 -15.85 -7.19 -11.54
C LEU A 60 -15.40 -8.43 -12.32
N ASP A 61 -15.89 -8.62 -13.55
CA ASP A 61 -15.46 -9.73 -14.41
C ASP A 61 -13.97 -9.62 -14.77
N LEU A 62 -13.47 -8.41 -15.03
CA LEU A 62 -12.05 -8.17 -15.27
C LEU A 62 -11.20 -8.49 -14.04
N LEU A 63 -11.66 -8.10 -12.85
CA LEU A 63 -10.98 -8.43 -11.59
C LEU A 63 -11.00 -9.94 -11.32
N ASP A 64 -12.10 -10.63 -11.64
CA ASP A 64 -12.19 -12.09 -11.53
C ASP A 64 -11.16 -12.78 -12.44
N GLU A 65 -11.05 -12.35 -13.70
CA GLU A 65 -10.06 -12.87 -14.65
C GLU A 65 -8.62 -12.62 -14.17
N ALA A 66 -8.30 -11.39 -13.78
CA ALA A 66 -6.97 -11.03 -13.28
C ALA A 66 -6.59 -11.82 -12.02
N TYR A 67 -7.55 -12.03 -11.12
CA TYR A 67 -7.35 -12.82 -9.90
C TYR A 67 -7.02 -14.28 -10.23
N GLN A 68 -7.77 -14.92 -11.15
CA GLN A 68 -7.48 -16.29 -11.57
C GLN A 68 -6.12 -16.40 -12.26
N MET A 69 -5.79 -15.47 -13.16
CA MET A 69 -4.47 -15.45 -13.82
C MET A 69 -3.33 -15.38 -12.81
N ALA A 70 -3.44 -14.54 -11.78
CA ALA A 70 -2.42 -14.40 -10.74
C ALA A 70 -2.29 -15.67 -9.89
N LEU A 71 -3.40 -16.32 -9.54
CA LEU A 71 -3.39 -17.60 -8.81
C LEU A 71 -2.70 -18.71 -9.61
N GLU A 72 -2.90 -18.76 -10.93
CA GLU A 72 -2.29 -19.75 -11.82
C GLU A 72 -0.76 -19.66 -11.88
N LEU A 73 -0.19 -18.48 -11.62
CA LEU A 73 1.27 -18.30 -11.55
C LEU A 73 1.92 -19.01 -10.36
N ARG A 74 1.16 -19.29 -9.28
CA ARG A 74 1.64 -19.99 -8.07
C ARG A 74 2.94 -19.41 -7.49
N ARG A 75 3.02 -18.08 -7.46
CA ARG A 75 4.19 -17.33 -6.96
C ARG A 75 4.28 -17.28 -5.44
N GLY A 76 3.16 -17.42 -4.73
CA GLY A 76 3.12 -17.40 -3.27
C GLY A 76 3.77 -18.64 -2.64
N THR A 77 4.61 -18.43 -1.61
CA THR A 77 5.31 -19.50 -0.89
C THR A 77 4.56 -19.99 0.36
N LEU A 78 3.68 -19.15 0.92
CA LEU A 78 2.90 -19.44 2.14
C LEU A 78 1.38 -19.43 1.93
N GLY A 79 0.90 -18.70 0.92
CA GLY A 79 -0.53 -18.50 0.69
C GLY A 79 -0.85 -18.02 -0.72
N GLU A 80 -2.13 -17.74 -0.95
CA GLU A 80 -2.72 -17.44 -2.27
C GLU A 80 -3.33 -16.03 -2.33
N ASN A 81 -2.97 -15.16 -1.38
CA ASN A 81 -3.41 -13.77 -1.36
C ASN A 81 -2.56 -12.99 -2.38
N VAL A 82 -3.10 -12.78 -3.59
CA VAL A 82 -2.34 -12.21 -4.73
C VAL A 82 -2.81 -10.83 -5.16
N MET A 83 -3.88 -10.31 -4.54
CA MET A 83 -4.43 -9.00 -4.90
C MET A 83 -3.94 -7.91 -3.97
N TYR A 84 -3.69 -6.74 -4.55
CA TYR A 84 -3.47 -5.48 -3.86
C TYR A 84 -4.51 -4.48 -4.37
N PHE A 85 -5.38 -3.99 -3.48
CA PHE A 85 -6.33 -2.94 -3.83
C PHE A 85 -6.03 -1.62 -3.15
N GLU A 86 -6.36 -0.54 -3.85
CA GLU A 86 -6.31 0.80 -3.32
C GLU A 86 -7.69 1.47 -3.45
N THR A 87 -8.06 2.19 -2.40
CA THR A 87 -9.36 2.85 -2.26
C THR A 87 -9.17 4.28 -1.76
N GLY A 88 -10.25 5.02 -1.53
CA GLY A 88 -10.14 6.36 -1.01
C GLY A 88 -11.47 7.10 -1.08
N GLN A 89 -11.78 7.77 0.03
CA GLN A 89 -12.90 8.70 0.09
C GLN A 89 -12.77 9.77 -0.98
N GLY A 90 -13.90 10.09 -1.62
CA GLY A 90 -13.98 11.10 -2.68
C GLY A 90 -13.93 10.53 -4.09
N SER A 91 -13.41 9.31 -4.28
CA SER A 91 -13.31 8.63 -5.58
C SER A 91 -14.64 8.59 -6.35
N CYS A 92 -15.72 8.13 -5.69
CA CYS A 92 -17.04 8.06 -6.31
C CYS A 92 -17.68 9.43 -6.55
N LEU A 93 -17.38 10.43 -5.71
CA LEU A 93 -17.86 11.80 -5.91
C LEU A 93 -17.17 12.43 -7.12
N SER A 94 -15.84 12.29 -7.21
CA SER A 94 -15.01 12.72 -8.32
C SER A 94 -15.50 12.15 -9.66
N ALA A 95 -15.85 10.87 -9.67
CA ALA A 95 -16.40 10.18 -10.86
C ALA A 95 -17.86 10.56 -11.19
N GLY A 96 -18.51 11.44 -10.42
CA GLY A 96 -19.94 11.75 -10.59
C GLY A 96 -20.86 10.55 -10.35
N ALA A 97 -20.38 9.55 -9.61
CA ALA A 97 -20.96 8.21 -9.48
C ALA A 97 -21.36 7.87 -8.03
N HIS A 98 -21.57 8.88 -7.19
CA HIS A 98 -21.88 8.75 -5.77
C HIS A 98 -23.39 8.59 -5.49
N HIS A 99 -24.26 8.94 -6.44
CA HIS A 99 -25.72 8.78 -6.34
C HIS A 99 -26.34 9.39 -5.08
N GLY A 100 -25.80 10.53 -4.61
CA GLY A 100 -26.27 11.21 -3.39
C GLY A 100 -25.87 10.55 -2.07
N LEU A 101 -25.03 9.50 -2.11
CA LEU A 101 -24.45 8.88 -0.91
C LEU A 101 -23.20 9.63 -0.45
N ASP A 102 -22.93 9.59 0.85
CA ASP A 102 -21.72 10.15 1.45
C ASP A 102 -20.47 9.32 1.12
N GLN A 103 -19.29 9.93 1.33
CA GLN A 103 -17.99 9.35 0.98
C GLN A 103 -17.71 8.06 1.77
N GLN A 104 -17.99 8.04 3.07
CA GLN A 104 -17.73 6.89 3.96
C GLN A 104 -18.54 5.66 3.56
N THR A 105 -19.82 5.84 3.25
CA THR A 105 -20.71 4.76 2.81
C THR A 105 -20.20 4.11 1.53
N LEU A 106 -19.70 4.91 0.60
CA LEU A 106 -19.16 4.42 -0.68
C LEU A 106 -17.80 3.76 -0.51
N GLU A 107 -16.97 4.30 0.37
CA GLU A 107 -15.68 3.72 0.70
C GLU A 107 -15.82 2.35 1.38
N ALA A 108 -16.77 2.21 2.33
CA ALA A 108 -17.12 0.92 2.91
C ALA A 108 -17.60 -0.12 1.88
N ARG A 109 -18.23 0.33 0.78
CA ARG A 109 -18.62 -0.55 -0.34
C ARG A 109 -17.42 -0.98 -1.18
N ALA A 110 -16.40 -0.13 -1.34
CA ALA A 110 -15.16 -0.50 -2.02
C ALA A 110 -14.46 -1.66 -1.27
N TYR A 111 -14.47 -1.63 0.07
CA TYR A 111 -13.99 -2.74 0.89
C TYR A 111 -14.76 -4.04 0.67
N ALA A 112 -16.07 -3.97 0.46
CA ALA A 112 -16.87 -5.15 0.12
C ALA A 112 -16.45 -5.76 -1.24
N VAL A 113 -16.06 -4.93 -2.22
CA VAL A 113 -15.47 -5.39 -3.48
C VAL A 113 -14.14 -6.09 -3.21
N ALA A 114 -13.22 -5.46 -2.48
CA ALA A 114 -11.92 -6.04 -2.14
C ALA A 114 -12.06 -7.40 -1.45
N ARG A 115 -12.97 -7.52 -0.47
CA ARG A 115 -13.16 -8.72 0.35
C ARG A 115 -13.41 -9.98 -0.48
N LYS A 116 -14.08 -9.87 -1.63
CA LYS A 116 -14.36 -11.00 -2.54
C LYS A 116 -13.07 -11.74 -2.93
N TYR A 117 -11.95 -11.03 -3.08
CA TYR A 117 -10.71 -11.57 -3.65
C TYR A 117 -9.66 -11.97 -2.61
N ARG A 118 -9.98 -11.88 -1.31
CA ARG A 118 -9.04 -12.20 -0.20
C ARG A 118 -7.66 -11.57 -0.44
N PRO A 119 -7.57 -10.23 -0.60
CA PRO A 119 -6.33 -9.56 -0.98
C PRO A 119 -5.24 -9.74 0.08
N LEU A 120 -3.98 -9.60 -0.33
CA LEU A 120 -2.87 -9.48 0.61
C LEU A 120 -2.82 -8.09 1.22
N LEU A 121 -3.14 -7.07 0.41
CA LEU A 121 -3.04 -5.66 0.77
C LEU A 121 -4.31 -4.91 0.35
N VAL A 122 -4.83 -4.08 1.24
CA VAL A 122 -5.81 -3.04 0.91
C VAL A 122 -5.41 -1.78 1.66
N ASN A 123 -5.23 -0.65 0.98
CA ASN A 123 -5.10 0.65 1.67
C ASN A 123 -6.08 1.66 1.11
N THR A 124 -6.51 2.53 2.01
CA THR A 124 -7.07 3.82 1.65
C THR A 124 -5.95 4.83 1.40
N VAL A 125 -6.21 5.83 0.55
CA VAL A 125 -5.31 6.97 0.26
C VAL A 125 -6.03 8.29 0.58
N VAL A 126 -6.54 8.39 1.80
CA VAL A 126 -7.19 9.62 2.29
C VAL A 126 -6.16 10.75 2.40
N GLY A 127 -6.48 11.89 1.78
CA GLY A 127 -5.59 13.05 1.66
C GLY A 127 -4.87 13.19 0.30
N PHE A 128 -4.95 12.18 -0.56
CA PHE A 128 -4.30 12.18 -1.87
C PHE A 128 -4.99 13.06 -2.93
N ILE A 129 -6.32 13.18 -2.87
CA ILE A 129 -7.07 13.83 -3.96
C ILE A 129 -7.02 15.37 -3.82
N GLY A 130 -7.35 15.90 -2.65
CA GLY A 130 -7.37 17.35 -2.40
C GLY A 130 -8.41 17.83 -1.39
N PRO A 131 -8.37 19.14 -1.06
CA PRO A 131 -9.20 19.78 -0.04
C PRO A 131 -10.70 19.83 -0.39
N GLU A 132 -11.06 19.58 -1.65
CA GLU A 132 -12.45 19.52 -2.12
C GLU A 132 -13.21 18.33 -1.51
N TYR A 133 -12.47 17.30 -1.07
CA TYR A 133 -13.01 16.09 -0.45
C TYR A 133 -12.74 16.04 1.05
N LEU A 134 -11.50 16.38 1.45
CA LEU A 134 -11.04 16.42 2.84
C LEU A 134 -10.13 17.64 3.02
N PHE A 135 -10.66 18.71 3.62
CA PHE A 135 -10.07 20.04 3.61
C PHE A 135 -8.80 20.19 4.46
N ASN A 136 -8.78 19.59 5.66
CA ASN A 136 -7.72 19.78 6.65
C ASN A 136 -7.34 18.51 7.39
N GLY A 137 -6.27 18.60 8.21
CA GLY A 137 -5.72 17.46 8.94
C GLY A 137 -6.72 16.73 9.82
N LYS A 138 -7.69 17.44 10.43
CA LYS A 138 -8.76 16.82 11.22
C LYS A 138 -9.70 15.96 10.39
N GLN A 139 -10.04 16.39 9.18
CA GLN A 139 -10.90 15.61 8.27
C GLN A 139 -10.15 14.39 7.74
N ILE A 140 -8.89 14.55 7.35
CA ILE A 140 -8.03 13.42 6.91
C ILE A 140 -7.86 12.41 8.04
N LEU A 141 -7.54 12.86 9.25
CA LEU A 141 -7.38 12.00 10.41
C LEU A 141 -8.66 11.22 10.70
N ARG A 142 -9.82 11.90 10.69
CA ARG A 142 -11.12 11.26 10.90
C ARG A 142 -11.41 10.20 9.85
N ALA A 143 -11.30 10.56 8.56
CA ALA A 143 -11.55 9.67 7.44
C ALA A 143 -10.64 8.43 7.48
N SER A 144 -9.36 8.62 7.77
CA SER A 144 -8.38 7.52 7.89
C SER A 144 -8.76 6.50 8.96
N LEU A 145 -9.22 6.98 10.12
CA LEU A 145 -9.63 6.10 11.22
C LEU A 145 -10.94 5.38 10.91
N GLU A 146 -11.89 6.04 10.24
CA GLU A 146 -13.13 5.42 9.78
C GLU A 146 -12.85 4.32 8.74
N ASP A 147 -12.01 4.61 7.76
CA ASP A 147 -11.57 3.70 6.70
C ASP A 147 -10.86 2.48 7.28
N HIS A 148 -9.88 2.72 8.15
CA HIS A 148 -9.16 1.65 8.82
C HIS A 148 -10.11 0.75 9.63
N PHE A 149 -11.02 1.34 10.41
CA PHE A 149 -12.01 0.60 11.19
C PHE A 149 -12.93 -0.23 10.29
N CYS A 150 -13.52 0.37 9.25
CA CYS A 150 -14.43 -0.32 8.34
C CYS A 150 -13.75 -1.46 7.58
N GLY A 151 -12.51 -1.25 7.10
CA GLY A 151 -11.72 -2.28 6.44
C GLY A 151 -11.44 -3.47 7.37
N LYS A 152 -10.99 -3.20 8.60
CA LYS A 152 -10.75 -4.25 9.62
C LYS A 152 -12.04 -4.97 10.01
N LEU A 153 -13.16 -4.25 10.19
CA LEU A 153 -14.47 -4.84 10.50
C LEU A 153 -14.94 -5.81 9.42
N LEU A 154 -14.59 -5.54 8.15
CA LEU A 154 -14.86 -6.43 7.02
C LEU A 154 -13.83 -7.55 6.83
N GLY A 155 -12.81 -7.63 7.71
CA GLY A 155 -11.80 -8.67 7.72
C GLY A 155 -10.68 -8.47 6.69
N LEU A 156 -10.43 -7.23 6.25
CA LEU A 156 -9.36 -6.93 5.30
C LEU A 156 -8.03 -6.64 6.00
N PRO A 157 -6.88 -6.92 5.34
CA PRO A 157 -5.56 -6.49 5.78
C PRO A 157 -5.37 -4.99 5.53
N MET A 158 -6.19 -4.18 6.22
CA MET A 158 -6.33 -2.75 5.96
C MET A 158 -5.08 -1.97 6.40
N GLY A 159 -4.42 -1.33 5.45
CA GLY A 159 -3.39 -0.31 5.62
C GLY A 159 -3.94 1.09 5.31
N CYS A 160 -3.06 2.07 5.38
CA CYS A 160 -3.36 3.46 5.03
C CYS A 160 -2.11 4.10 4.45
N ASP A 161 -2.24 4.77 3.31
CA ASP A 161 -1.27 5.78 2.93
C ASP A 161 -1.55 7.03 3.77
N VAL A 162 -0.61 7.39 4.64
CA VAL A 162 -0.74 8.53 5.55
C VAL A 162 -0.20 9.73 4.81
N CYS A 163 -1.09 10.45 4.15
CA CYS A 163 -0.67 11.39 3.11
C CYS A 163 -1.52 12.65 3.02
N TYR A 164 -0.96 13.66 2.35
CA TYR A 164 -1.66 14.89 2.02
C TYR A 164 -1.06 15.56 0.78
N THR A 165 -1.86 16.39 0.12
CA THR A 165 -1.39 17.28 -0.95
C THR A 165 -1.14 18.69 -0.42
N ASN A 166 -0.13 19.37 -0.97
CA ASN A 166 0.30 20.73 -0.57
C ASN A 166 -0.76 21.85 -0.63
N HIS A 167 -1.91 21.62 -1.27
CA HIS A 167 -2.99 22.61 -1.37
C HIS A 167 -4.14 22.37 -0.36
N ALA A 168 -4.03 21.33 0.47
CA ALA A 168 -4.90 21.15 1.63
C ALA A 168 -4.37 21.92 2.85
N ASP A 169 -5.24 22.25 3.80
CA ASP A 169 -4.89 22.91 5.07
C ASP A 169 -4.34 21.89 6.07
N VAL A 170 -3.16 21.37 5.74
CA VAL A 170 -2.52 20.20 6.35
C VAL A 170 -1.01 20.38 6.36
N ASP A 171 -0.37 19.89 7.41
CA ASP A 171 1.09 19.79 7.48
C ASP A 171 1.56 18.40 7.96
N GLN A 172 2.87 18.26 8.15
CA GLN A 172 3.46 16.99 8.59
C GLN A 172 3.10 16.64 10.05
N ASP A 173 2.80 17.62 10.91
CA ASP A 173 2.41 17.34 12.29
C ASP A 173 1.04 16.63 12.32
N ASP A 174 0.13 16.99 11.41
CA ASP A 174 -1.14 16.27 11.21
C ASP A 174 -0.88 14.81 10.80
N MET A 175 0.11 14.56 9.93
CA MET A 175 0.46 13.22 9.46
C MET A 175 1.10 12.38 10.57
N ASP A 176 1.95 12.96 11.41
CA ASP A 176 2.56 12.27 12.56
C ASP A 176 1.52 11.88 13.61
N ALA A 177 0.54 12.76 13.84
CA ALA A 177 -0.60 12.47 14.71
C ALA A 177 -1.44 11.31 14.14
N LEU A 178 -1.76 11.35 12.86
CA LEU A 178 -2.49 10.29 12.17
C LEU A 178 -1.73 8.95 12.22
N LEU A 179 -0.45 8.94 11.86
CA LEU A 179 0.42 7.76 11.90
C LEU A 179 0.39 7.10 13.29
N SER A 180 0.55 7.89 14.34
CA SER A 180 0.53 7.41 15.72
C SER A 180 -0.81 6.79 16.08
N MET A 181 -1.93 7.44 15.70
CA MET A 181 -3.28 6.92 15.95
C MET A 181 -3.57 5.62 15.20
N LEU A 182 -3.15 5.53 13.93
CA LEU A 182 -3.28 4.31 13.14
C LEU A 182 -2.44 3.15 13.71
N GLY A 183 -1.21 3.43 14.16
CA GLY A 183 -0.39 2.44 14.85
C GLY A 183 -1.06 1.90 16.11
N MET A 184 -1.61 2.78 16.95
CA MET A 184 -2.38 2.39 18.14
C MET A 184 -3.65 1.59 17.78
N ALA A 185 -4.27 1.88 16.64
CA ALA A 185 -5.43 1.15 16.14
C ALA A 185 -5.07 -0.22 15.50
N GLY A 186 -3.79 -0.53 15.31
CA GLY A 186 -3.34 -1.78 14.71
C GLY A 186 -3.40 -1.79 13.18
N VAL A 187 -3.04 -0.68 12.54
CA VAL A 187 -2.88 -0.59 11.08
C VAL A 187 -1.95 -1.69 10.56
N SER A 188 -2.32 -2.30 9.44
CA SER A 188 -1.58 -3.47 8.91
C SER A 188 -0.25 -3.05 8.28
N TYR A 189 -0.25 -1.93 7.56
CA TYR A 189 0.93 -1.32 6.95
C TYR A 189 0.67 0.16 6.63
N ILE A 190 1.77 0.88 6.42
CA ILE A 190 1.82 2.26 5.92
C ILE A 190 2.79 2.32 4.75
N MET A 191 2.86 3.46 4.06
CA MET A 191 3.83 3.67 2.98
C MET A 191 5.21 4.07 3.51
N GLY A 192 6.20 3.96 2.65
CA GLY A 192 7.55 4.44 2.93
C GLY A 192 8.15 5.05 1.67
N ILE A 193 8.19 6.37 1.63
CA ILE A 193 8.70 7.15 0.50
C ILE A 193 10.01 7.84 0.91
N PRO A 194 11.05 7.87 0.05
CA PRO A 194 12.29 8.58 0.36
C PRO A 194 12.02 10.04 0.75
N GLY A 195 12.34 10.40 2.00
CA GLY A 195 12.15 11.76 2.50
C GLY A 195 10.70 12.22 2.62
N ALA A 196 9.72 11.30 2.65
CA ALA A 196 8.29 11.61 2.70
C ALA A 196 7.74 12.40 1.48
N ASP A 197 8.55 12.56 0.41
CA ASP A 197 8.20 13.38 -0.76
C ASP A 197 8.13 12.52 -2.02
N ASP A 198 6.93 12.34 -2.56
CA ASP A 198 6.75 11.67 -3.85
C ASP A 198 6.84 12.69 -4.99
N ILE A 199 8.02 12.77 -5.59
CA ILE A 199 8.32 13.69 -6.70
C ILE A 199 7.57 13.41 -8.00
N MET A 200 6.92 12.25 -8.12
CA MET A 200 6.17 11.85 -9.31
C MET A 200 4.68 12.14 -9.13
N LEU A 201 4.14 11.84 -7.95
CA LEU A 201 2.73 12.05 -7.61
C LEU A 201 2.46 13.41 -6.97
N ASN A 202 3.50 14.17 -6.60
CA ASN A 202 3.43 15.53 -6.05
C ASN A 202 2.61 15.64 -4.75
N TYR A 203 2.80 14.68 -3.84
CA TYR A 203 2.17 14.65 -2.53
C TYR A 203 3.16 14.19 -1.46
N GLN A 204 2.82 14.41 -0.20
CA GLN A 204 3.62 14.01 0.95
C GLN A 204 3.00 12.76 1.57
N SER A 205 3.84 11.81 1.98
CA SER A 205 3.46 10.55 2.63
C SER A 205 4.38 10.26 3.81
N THR A 206 4.33 9.06 4.38
CA THR A 206 5.31 8.60 5.38
C THR A 206 6.63 8.18 4.73
N SER A 207 7.72 8.40 5.46
CA SER A 207 9.08 8.02 5.09
C SER A 207 9.51 6.64 5.61
N PHE A 208 10.68 6.17 5.19
CA PHE A 208 11.30 4.97 5.77
C PHE A 208 11.52 5.08 7.28
N HIS A 209 11.84 6.29 7.77
CA HIS A 209 12.10 6.55 9.19
C HIS A 209 10.83 6.41 10.03
N ASP A 210 9.67 6.76 9.48
CA ASP A 210 8.41 6.80 10.21
C ASP A 210 7.91 5.41 10.59
N SER A 211 8.12 4.43 9.70
CA SER A 211 7.87 3.02 10.03
C SER A 211 8.74 2.53 11.20
N HIS A 212 9.96 3.06 11.34
CA HIS A 212 10.86 2.71 12.43
C HIS A 212 10.47 3.40 13.73
N TYR A 213 10.16 4.70 13.66
CA TYR A 213 9.58 5.46 14.77
C TYR A 213 8.36 4.73 15.35
N LEU A 214 7.41 4.34 14.51
CA LEU A 214 6.16 3.73 14.97
C LEU A 214 6.43 2.38 15.66
N ARG A 215 7.29 1.56 15.06
CA ARG A 215 7.69 0.25 15.62
C ARG A 215 8.37 0.41 16.98
N GLN A 216 9.32 1.33 17.12
CA GLN A 216 10.01 1.55 18.39
C GLN A 216 9.08 2.09 19.47
N THR A 217 8.24 3.08 19.12
CA THR A 217 7.32 3.73 20.06
C THR A 217 6.28 2.76 20.60
N LEU A 218 5.76 1.87 19.75
CA LEU A 218 4.68 0.94 20.09
C LEU A 218 5.17 -0.49 20.38
N GLY A 219 6.48 -0.76 20.31
CA GLY A 219 7.03 -2.11 20.50
C GLY A 219 6.61 -3.12 19.43
N LEU A 220 6.33 -2.65 18.20
CA LEU A 220 5.90 -3.50 17.09
C LEU A 220 7.10 -4.06 16.32
N ARG A 221 6.90 -5.20 15.66
CA ARG A 221 7.92 -5.86 14.84
C ARG A 221 7.49 -5.90 13.36
N PRO A 222 8.43 -6.02 12.40
CA PRO A 222 8.12 -6.38 11.02
C PRO A 222 7.40 -7.74 10.92
N ALA A 223 6.99 -8.13 9.72
CA ALA A 223 6.55 -9.51 9.47
C ALA A 223 7.66 -10.50 9.88
N PRO A 224 7.36 -11.63 10.54
CA PRO A 224 8.37 -12.48 11.18
C PRO A 224 9.50 -12.95 10.25
N GLU A 225 9.17 -13.27 9.00
CA GLU A 225 10.11 -13.69 7.98
C GLU A 225 11.04 -12.52 7.59
N PHE A 226 10.48 -11.33 7.41
CA PHE A 226 11.22 -10.13 7.06
C PHE A 226 12.07 -9.62 8.23
N GLU A 227 11.59 -9.70 9.47
CA GLU A 227 12.36 -9.39 10.67
C GLU A 227 13.62 -10.26 10.76
N ARG A 228 13.46 -11.57 10.57
CA ARG A 228 14.60 -12.49 10.57
C ARG A 228 15.62 -12.12 9.50
N TRP A 229 15.15 -11.85 8.29
CA TRP A 229 16.02 -11.41 7.20
C TRP A 229 16.73 -10.09 7.53
N LEU A 230 16.05 -9.12 8.15
CA LEU A 230 16.66 -7.85 8.58
C LEU A 230 17.77 -8.04 9.63
N ILE A 231 17.59 -8.98 10.56
CA ILE A 231 18.60 -9.32 11.58
C ILE A 231 19.79 -10.06 10.94
N GLU A 232 19.51 -11.08 10.13
CA GLU A 232 20.53 -11.89 9.45
C GLU A 232 21.34 -11.07 8.42
N THR A 233 20.74 -10.02 7.86
CA THR A 233 21.42 -9.05 6.99
C THR A 233 22.23 -8.00 7.71
N GLY A 234 22.02 -7.83 9.02
CA GLY A 234 22.66 -6.79 9.81
C GLY A 234 22.05 -5.40 9.60
N ILE A 235 20.80 -5.32 9.13
CA ILE A 235 20.05 -4.05 9.05
C ILE A 235 19.45 -3.71 10.42
N LEU A 236 18.90 -4.72 11.12
CA LEU A 236 18.38 -4.59 12.48
C LEU A 236 19.20 -5.43 13.47
N ASP A 237 19.22 -5.01 14.74
CA ASP A 237 19.62 -5.86 15.86
C ASP A 237 18.46 -6.75 16.36
N ASP A 238 18.75 -7.64 17.31
CA ASP A 238 17.79 -8.58 17.90
C ASP A 238 16.64 -7.88 18.66
N VAL A 239 16.87 -6.66 19.14
CA VAL A 239 15.86 -5.81 19.78
C VAL A 239 15.12 -4.90 18.80
N GLY A 240 15.37 -5.02 17.49
CA GLY A 240 14.62 -4.36 16.42
C GLY A 240 15.06 -2.92 16.11
N ARG A 241 16.27 -2.52 16.51
CA ARG A 241 16.86 -1.20 16.23
C ARG A 241 17.74 -1.26 14.99
N LEU A 242 17.82 -0.16 14.25
CA LEU A 242 18.73 -0.04 13.11
C LEU A 242 20.18 -0.20 13.56
N ALA A 243 20.91 -1.10 12.92
CA ALA A 243 22.34 -1.26 13.12
C ALA A 243 23.11 -0.07 12.51
N PRO A 244 24.28 0.30 13.06
CA PRO A 244 25.13 1.32 12.46
C PRO A 244 25.52 0.97 11.03
N ILE A 245 25.38 1.93 10.11
CA ILE A 245 25.82 1.74 8.71
C ILE A 245 27.34 1.65 8.68
N THR A 246 27.86 0.59 8.07
CA THR A 246 29.29 0.45 7.78
C THR A 246 29.48 0.31 6.26
N LEU A 247 30.54 0.88 5.71
CA LEU A 247 30.87 0.76 4.27
C LEU A 247 31.19 -0.68 3.85
N GLN A 248 31.34 -1.59 4.82
CA GLN A 248 31.58 -3.02 4.60
C GLN A 248 30.29 -3.84 4.59
N HIS A 249 29.12 -3.21 4.80
CA HIS A 249 27.84 -3.89 4.86
C HIS A 249 27.59 -4.69 3.58
N ARG A 250 27.20 -5.95 3.71
CA ARG A 250 27.11 -6.90 2.58
C ARG A 250 26.24 -6.40 1.42
N LEU A 251 25.15 -5.69 1.74
CA LEU A 251 24.26 -5.10 0.74
C LEU A 251 24.83 -3.83 0.08
N ALA A 252 25.82 -3.18 0.70
CA ALA A 252 26.49 -1.99 0.17
C ALA A 252 27.77 -2.32 -0.61
N GLN A 253 28.25 -3.56 -0.59
CA GLN A 253 29.47 -3.95 -1.31
C GLN A 253 29.34 -3.77 -2.83
N HIS A 254 28.13 -3.94 -3.36
CA HIS A 254 27.80 -3.66 -4.77
C HIS A 254 27.52 -2.18 -5.05
N LEU A 255 27.30 -1.35 -4.02
CA LEU A 255 27.17 0.11 -4.12
C LEU A 255 28.53 0.82 -4.18
N SER A 256 29.61 0.06 -4.38
CA SER A 256 30.92 0.57 -4.80
C SER A 256 30.78 1.17 -6.20
N LEU A 257 30.17 2.35 -6.27
CA LEU A 257 30.03 3.16 -7.46
C LEU A 257 31.44 3.55 -7.93
N THR A 258 31.78 3.07 -9.13
CA THR A 258 32.71 3.74 -10.06
C THR A 258 32.35 5.20 -10.26
#